data_AF-A0A7S4GD56-F1
#
_entry.id   AF-A0A7S4GD56-F1
#
_cell.length_a   1.000
_cell.length_b   1.000
_cell.length_c   1.000
_cell.angle_alpha   90.00
_cell.angle_beta   90.00
_cell.angle_gamma   90.00
#
_symmetry.space_group_name_H-M   'P 1'
#
loop_
_entity.id
_entity.type
_entity.pdbx_description
1 polymer ?
#
loop_
_entity_poly.entity_id
_entity_poly.type
_entity_poly.pdbx_seq_one_letter_code
_entity_poly.pdbx_strand_id
1 'polypeptide(L)'
;GTDCGTTFTSANCAGGTTNGSSAVPVYEITPTTTTSAGVFVNNNAVLPMATITFTRRTYNVVSETPGMRPVACAGGQRYNMQVQSLWTGARHPADYPSNAHFSPIVVASHSGNYQMWASGSPASVGVQTVAEMGNSSSLTSDLSTAQTAGTVLQYLTGSGADQQTVNITVGSGHVYVSFMTMLAPSPDWFTGFQDLSLCRGGNWVDAITITVQPWDAGTDCGTTFTSANCAGGTTNGSSAVPVYEITP
;
A
#
# COMPACT_ATOMS: atom_id res chain seq x y z
N GLY A 1 -12.30 28.69 40.54
CA GLY A 1 -10.96 28.32 41.03
C GLY A 1 -10.67 26.96 40.47
N THR A 2 -9.73 26.91 39.51
CA THR A 2 -8.39 26.31 39.66
C THR A 2 -8.45 24.79 39.50
N ASP A 3 -7.85 24.15 38.49
CA ASP A 3 -6.65 24.52 37.73
C ASP A 3 -6.66 23.81 36.35
N CYS A 4 -6.34 24.58 35.31
CA CYS A 4 -5.96 24.09 33.99
C CYS A 4 -4.46 24.37 33.85
N GLY A 5 -3.63 23.33 33.87
CA GLY A 5 -2.22 23.35 33.48
C GLY A 5 -1.87 21.97 32.92
N THR A 6 -1.27 21.78 31.75
CA THR A 6 -0.56 22.68 30.83
C THR A 6 -0.83 22.24 29.37
N THR A 7 -1.37 23.16 28.56
CA THR A 7 -1.32 23.31 27.07
C THR A 7 -0.61 22.22 26.24
N PHE A 8 -1.18 21.66 25.16
CA PHE A 8 -1.94 22.31 24.07
C PHE A 8 -3.33 21.70 23.78
N THR A 9 -4.29 22.61 23.60
CA THR A 9 -5.60 22.48 22.92
C THR A 9 -5.42 22.00 21.47
N SER A 10 -6.30 21.18 20.88
CA SER A 10 -7.76 21.34 20.82
C SER A 10 -8.52 20.03 21.03
N ALA A 11 -9.52 20.13 21.91
CA ALA A 11 -10.55 19.15 22.10
C ALA A 11 -11.62 19.28 21.00
N ASN A 12 -12.04 18.13 20.48
CA ASN A 12 -13.45 17.74 20.58
C ASN A 12 -13.47 16.23 20.86
N CYS A 13 -13.53 15.90 22.16
CA CYS A 13 -13.66 14.54 22.64
C CYS A 13 -15.04 13.97 22.30
N ALA A 14 -15.01 12.80 21.68
CA ALA A 14 -15.74 11.60 22.07
C ALA A 14 -17.23 11.76 22.45
N GLY A 15 -18.09 11.34 21.52
CA GLY A 15 -19.36 10.73 21.85
C GLY A 15 -19.34 9.25 21.47
N GLY A 16 -19.35 8.36 22.47
CA GLY A 16 -20.07 7.09 22.35
C GLY A 16 -19.28 5.78 22.25
N THR A 17 -19.10 5.17 23.43
CA THR A 17 -19.13 3.72 23.71
C THR A 17 -17.98 2.83 23.23
N THR A 18 -17.29 2.26 24.22
CA THR A 18 -16.55 1.01 24.13
C THR A 18 -17.47 -0.11 23.66
N ASN A 19 -17.38 -0.45 22.37
CA ASN A 19 -17.72 -1.78 21.87
C ASN A 19 -16.49 -2.28 21.14
N GLY A 20 -16.11 -3.54 21.35
CA GLY A 20 -14.92 -4.15 20.76
C GLY A 20 -15.01 -4.25 19.23
N SER A 21 -14.85 -3.12 18.53
CA SER A 21 -14.61 -3.09 17.10
C SER A 21 -13.23 -3.71 16.88
N SER A 22 -13.24 -5.01 16.57
CA SER A 22 -12.10 -5.66 15.94
C SER A 22 -11.66 -4.77 14.77
N ALA A 23 -10.38 -4.39 14.73
CA ALA A 23 -9.86 -3.54 13.67
C ALA A 23 -10.23 -4.19 12.32
N VAL A 24 -10.93 -3.44 11.46
CA VAL A 24 -11.27 -3.93 10.12
C VAL A 24 -9.95 -4.10 9.38
N PRO A 25 -9.69 -5.28 8.80
CA PRO A 25 -8.41 -5.49 8.14
C PRO A 25 -8.41 -4.87 6.74
N VAL A 26 -7.22 -4.77 6.17
CA VAL A 26 -7.01 -4.34 4.80
C VAL A 26 -7.63 -5.33 3.82
N TYR A 27 -8.33 -4.85 2.79
CA TYR A 27 -8.93 -5.70 1.75
C TYR A 27 -8.78 -5.13 0.35
N GLU A 28 -8.73 -6.04 -0.64
CA GLU A 28 -8.75 -5.68 -2.05
C GLU A 28 -10.15 -5.24 -2.46
N ILE A 29 -10.27 -4.09 -3.13
CA ILE A 29 -11.54 -3.64 -3.67
C ILE A 29 -11.82 -4.42 -4.97
N THR A 30 -12.87 -5.23 -4.97
CA THR A 30 -13.24 -6.10 -6.10
C THR A 30 -14.69 -5.83 -6.56
N PRO A 31 -15.04 -6.13 -7.82
CA PRO A 31 -16.43 -6.02 -8.29
C PRO A 31 -17.32 -7.02 -7.56
N THR A 32 -18.55 -6.62 -7.21
CA THR A 32 -19.57 -7.57 -6.75
C THR A 32 -20.30 -8.20 -7.96
N THR A 33 -20.93 -9.35 -7.75
CA THR A 33 -21.72 -10.05 -8.78
C THR A 33 -23.07 -9.37 -9.08
N THR A 34 -23.46 -8.36 -8.30
CA THR A 34 -24.82 -7.80 -8.30
C THR A 34 -24.87 -6.30 -8.64
N THR A 35 -23.74 -5.57 -8.61
CA THR A 35 -23.72 -4.14 -8.96
C THR A 35 -22.62 -3.78 -9.96
N SER A 36 -23.03 -3.20 -11.09
CA SER A 36 -22.16 -2.59 -12.10
C SER A 36 -21.59 -1.22 -11.70
N ALA A 37 -21.92 -0.73 -10.52
CA ALA A 37 -21.73 0.66 -10.13
C ALA A 37 -20.64 0.75 -9.06
N GLY A 38 -19.54 1.46 -9.37
CA GLY A 38 -18.59 1.93 -8.38
C GLY A 38 -17.43 2.75 -8.89
N VAL A 39 -16.78 3.50 -7.99
CA VAL A 39 -15.81 4.54 -8.36
C VAL A 39 -14.55 3.99 -9.04
N PHE A 40 -14.22 2.71 -8.80
CA PHE A 40 -13.15 1.98 -9.49
C PHE A 40 -13.66 1.02 -10.58
N VAL A 41 -14.99 0.87 -10.73
CA VAL A 41 -15.60 -0.07 -11.67
C VAL A 41 -15.78 0.59 -13.03
N ASN A 42 -15.27 -0.06 -14.08
CA ASN A 42 -15.54 0.28 -15.47
C ASN A 42 -15.85 -1.00 -16.25
N ASN A 43 -16.96 -1.02 -16.99
CA ASN A 43 -17.43 -2.20 -17.73
C ASN A 43 -17.49 -3.48 -16.87
N ASN A 44 -18.03 -3.38 -15.65
CA ASN A 44 -18.14 -4.48 -14.66
C ASN A 44 -16.81 -5.07 -14.16
N ALA A 45 -15.69 -4.35 -14.31
CA ALA A 45 -14.40 -4.75 -13.76
C ALA A 45 -13.76 -3.62 -12.95
N VAL A 46 -13.08 -3.98 -11.86
CA VAL A 46 -12.13 -3.08 -11.19
C VAL A 46 -10.86 -3.10 -12.04
N LEU A 47 -10.52 -1.93 -12.58
CA LEU A 47 -9.33 -1.79 -13.40
C LEU A 47 -8.10 -1.54 -12.51
N PRO A 48 -6.89 -1.91 -12.97
CA PRO A 48 -5.70 -1.61 -12.20
C PRO A 48 -5.39 -0.11 -12.11
N MET A 49 -4.86 0.31 -10.96
CA MET A 49 -4.52 1.70 -10.66
C MET A 49 -3.17 2.12 -11.23
N ALA A 50 -2.21 1.20 -11.29
CA ALA A 50 -0.88 1.47 -11.83
C ALA A 50 -0.21 0.22 -12.37
N THR A 51 0.77 0.42 -13.24
CA THR A 51 1.76 -0.58 -13.64
C THR A 51 3.05 -0.33 -12.86
N ILE A 52 3.63 -1.40 -12.31
CA ILE A 52 4.92 -1.40 -11.63
C ILE A 52 5.87 -2.27 -12.42
N THR A 53 6.97 -1.69 -12.90
CA THR A 53 8.01 -2.41 -13.64
C THR A 53 9.31 -2.38 -12.88
N PHE A 54 9.83 -3.56 -12.54
CA PHE A 54 11.17 -3.73 -12.02
C PHE A 54 12.09 -4.15 -13.17
N THR A 55 13.18 -3.42 -13.34
CA THR A 55 14.27 -3.80 -14.25
C THR A 55 15.56 -3.85 -13.47
N ARG A 56 16.19 -5.03 -13.42
CA ARG A 56 17.47 -5.22 -12.75
C ARG A 56 18.52 -4.36 -13.43
N ARG A 57 19.28 -3.61 -12.63
CA ARG A 57 20.45 -2.88 -13.12
C ARG A 57 21.55 -3.89 -13.41
N THR A 58 21.94 -4.01 -14.68
CA THR A 58 23.08 -4.82 -15.08
C THR A 58 24.35 -4.18 -14.51
N TYR A 59 24.96 -4.84 -13.55
CA TYR A 59 26.37 -4.68 -13.23
C TYR A 59 27.11 -5.91 -13.78
N ASN A 60 28.31 -5.73 -14.31
CA ASN A 60 29.18 -6.84 -14.71
C ASN A 60 29.40 -7.74 -13.49
N VAL A 61 28.67 -8.84 -13.39
CA VAL A 61 28.89 -9.83 -12.34
C VAL A 61 30.05 -10.70 -12.79
N VAL A 62 31.13 -10.70 -12.01
CA VAL A 62 32.23 -11.66 -12.16
C VAL A 62 31.66 -13.06 -12.04
N SER A 63 32.05 -13.92 -12.97
CA SER A 63 31.60 -15.31 -13.12
C SER A 63 31.56 -16.06 -11.78
N GLU A 64 30.39 -16.54 -11.37
CA GLU A 64 30.30 -17.52 -10.29
C GLU A 64 30.85 -18.88 -10.77
N THR A 65 31.59 -19.54 -9.88
CA THR A 65 32.24 -20.83 -10.16
C THR A 65 31.16 -21.91 -10.31
N PRO A 66 31.13 -22.69 -11.41
CA PRO A 66 30.16 -23.77 -11.57
C PRO A 66 30.42 -24.85 -10.51
N GLY A 67 29.48 -25.07 -9.58
CA GLY A 67 29.65 -26.14 -8.59
C GLY A 67 28.58 -26.28 -7.50
N MET A 68 27.83 -25.23 -7.17
CA MET A 68 26.68 -25.33 -6.26
C MET A 68 25.60 -24.36 -6.74
N ARG A 69 24.37 -24.86 -6.96
CA ARG A 69 23.20 -23.98 -7.07
C ARG A 69 22.85 -23.54 -5.65
N PRO A 70 23.00 -22.26 -5.27
CA PRO A 70 22.47 -21.83 -3.99
C PRO A 70 20.94 -21.93 -4.04
N VAL A 71 20.34 -22.46 -2.97
CA VAL A 71 18.88 -22.58 -2.81
C VAL A 71 18.23 -21.19 -2.68
N ALA A 72 19.02 -20.18 -2.32
CA ALA A 72 18.63 -18.78 -2.23
C ALA A 72 19.41 -17.92 -3.24
N CYS A 73 18.85 -16.79 -3.66
CA CYS A 73 19.57 -15.87 -4.53
C CYS A 73 20.80 -15.28 -3.81
N ALA A 74 21.96 -15.32 -4.45
CA ALA A 74 23.22 -14.82 -3.89
C ALA A 74 23.44 -13.33 -4.17
N GLY A 75 24.08 -12.64 -3.23
CA GLY A 75 24.50 -11.24 -3.36
C GLY A 75 23.36 -10.22 -3.34
N GLY A 76 23.74 -8.94 -3.37
CA GLY A 76 22.79 -7.83 -3.48
C GLY A 76 22.53 -7.46 -4.94
N GLN A 77 21.29 -7.07 -5.26
CA GLN A 77 20.90 -6.57 -6.57
C GLN A 77 20.23 -5.20 -6.46
N ARG A 78 20.36 -4.40 -7.51
CA ARG A 78 19.68 -3.11 -7.62
C ARG A 78 18.69 -3.16 -8.77
N TYR A 79 17.51 -2.60 -8.56
CA TYR A 79 16.45 -2.50 -9.56
C TYR A 79 16.05 -1.06 -9.76
N ASN A 80 15.79 -0.68 -11.01
CA ASN A 80 14.95 0.46 -11.31
C ASN A 80 13.50 -0.01 -11.17
N MET A 81 12.76 0.54 -10.20
CA MET A 81 11.33 0.34 -10.05
C MET A 81 10.61 1.55 -10.64
N GLN A 82 9.98 1.35 -11.79
CA GLN A 82 9.15 2.36 -12.44
C GLN A 82 7.70 2.19 -12.00
N VAL A 83 7.07 3.30 -11.63
CA VAL A 83 5.64 3.40 -11.35
C VAL A 83 5.01 4.20 -12.47
N GLN A 84 3.96 3.66 -13.07
CA GLN A 84 3.15 4.32 -14.09
C GLN A 84 1.69 4.27 -13.68
N SER A 85 1.11 5.43 -13.37
CA SER A 85 -0.32 5.59 -13.10
C SER A 85 -1.14 5.18 -14.32
N LEU A 86 -2.18 4.40 -14.05
CA LEU A 86 -3.28 4.06 -14.93
C LEU A 86 -4.60 4.67 -14.42
N TRP A 87 -4.58 5.31 -13.24
CA TRP A 87 -5.73 5.95 -12.61
C TRP A 87 -5.98 7.30 -13.25
N THR A 88 -6.82 7.30 -14.29
CA THR A 88 -7.23 8.51 -15.03
C THR A 88 -8.75 8.55 -15.18
N GLY A 89 -9.32 9.74 -15.36
CA GLY A 89 -10.78 9.90 -15.55
C GLY A 89 -11.33 9.23 -16.81
N ALA A 90 -10.49 8.95 -17.82
CA ALA A 90 -10.91 8.17 -18.98
C ALA A 90 -11.06 6.67 -18.64
N ARG A 91 -10.23 6.15 -17.74
CA ARG A 91 -10.25 4.73 -17.31
C ARG A 91 -11.16 4.49 -16.13
N HIS A 92 -11.32 5.46 -15.24
CA HIS A 92 -12.15 5.38 -14.03
C HIS A 92 -13.11 6.58 -14.00
N PRO A 93 -14.11 6.64 -14.90
CA PRO A 93 -14.92 7.84 -15.09
C PRO A 93 -15.92 8.11 -13.96
N ALA A 94 -16.29 7.08 -13.18
CA ALA A 94 -17.23 7.21 -12.08
C ALA A 94 -16.63 8.06 -10.95
N ASP A 95 -17.23 9.21 -10.69
CA ASP A 95 -16.87 10.17 -9.64
C ASP A 95 -15.39 10.58 -9.59
N TYR A 96 -14.69 10.51 -10.73
CA TYR A 96 -13.26 10.83 -10.81
C TYR A 96 -12.97 12.26 -10.30
N PRO A 97 -12.14 12.41 -9.25
CA PRO A 97 -11.82 13.73 -8.71
C PRO A 97 -11.00 14.58 -9.69
N SER A 98 -11.32 15.86 -9.80
CA SER A 98 -10.56 16.79 -10.66
C SER A 98 -9.12 17.01 -10.19
N ASN A 99 -8.86 16.79 -8.89
CA ASN A 99 -7.55 16.86 -8.26
C ASN A 99 -7.00 15.46 -7.90
N ALA A 100 -7.42 14.41 -8.61
CA ALA A 100 -6.93 13.05 -8.39
C ALA A 100 -5.40 12.97 -8.52
N HIS A 101 -4.72 12.38 -7.54
CA HIS A 101 -3.27 12.17 -7.53
C HIS A 101 -2.87 11.03 -6.60
N PHE A 102 -1.68 10.47 -6.79
CA PHE A 102 -1.07 9.60 -5.78
C PHE A 102 -0.39 10.43 -4.69
N SER A 103 -0.44 9.97 -3.44
CA SER A 103 0.46 10.50 -2.41
C SER A 103 1.91 10.17 -2.74
N PRO A 104 2.89 10.76 -2.04
CA PRO A 104 4.25 10.23 -2.02
C PRO A 104 4.25 8.72 -1.85
N ILE A 105 4.92 8.01 -2.73
CA ILE A 105 4.99 6.55 -2.68
C ILE A 105 5.88 6.13 -1.50
N VAL A 106 5.62 4.96 -0.93
CA VAL A 106 6.51 4.30 0.03
C VAL A 106 6.83 2.91 -0.52
N VAL A 107 8.12 2.56 -0.54
CA VAL A 107 8.59 1.23 -0.93
C VAL A 107 9.66 0.75 0.02
N ALA A 108 9.66 -0.54 0.35
CA ALA A 108 10.70 -1.17 1.15
C ALA A 108 11.08 -2.54 0.60
N SER A 109 12.38 -2.83 0.63
CA SER A 109 12.91 -4.18 0.44
C SER A 109 13.14 -4.82 1.81
N HIS A 110 12.67 -6.04 2.01
CA HIS A 110 12.63 -6.65 3.34
C HIS A 110 12.70 -8.18 3.31
N SER A 111 12.93 -8.76 4.49
CA SER A 111 12.89 -10.19 4.73
C SER A 111 11.45 -10.68 4.92
N GLY A 112 11.24 -11.99 4.98
CA GLY A 112 9.92 -12.56 5.30
C GLY A 112 9.46 -12.32 6.75
N ASN A 113 10.28 -11.66 7.58
CA ASN A 113 9.95 -11.33 8.98
C ASN A 113 9.44 -9.89 9.16
N TYR A 114 9.20 -9.18 8.06
CA TYR A 114 8.58 -7.86 8.06
C TYR A 114 7.35 -7.88 7.16
N GLN A 115 6.28 -7.22 7.60
CA GLN A 115 5.05 -7.04 6.85
C GLN A 115 4.73 -5.54 6.87
N MET A 116 4.68 -4.91 5.69
CA MET A 116 4.30 -3.50 5.58
C MET A 116 2.80 -3.33 5.81
N TRP A 117 2.02 -4.13 5.10
CA TRP A 117 0.56 -4.29 5.21
C TRP A 117 0.23 -5.65 4.59
N ALA A 118 -0.97 -6.19 4.88
CA ALA A 118 -1.44 -7.40 4.24
C ALA A 118 -2.94 -7.53 4.19
N SER A 119 -3.45 -8.14 3.12
CA SER A 119 -4.86 -8.53 3.04
C SER A 119 -5.25 -9.38 4.24
N GLY A 120 -6.37 -9.05 4.88
CA GLY A 120 -6.85 -9.75 6.07
C GLY A 120 -6.13 -9.40 7.38
N SER A 121 -5.12 -8.54 7.35
CA SER A 121 -4.47 -7.98 8.55
C SER A 121 -4.94 -6.54 8.81
N PRO A 122 -5.10 -6.12 10.07
CA PRO A 122 -5.30 -4.72 10.42
C PRO A 122 -4.17 -3.82 9.90
N ALA A 123 -4.53 -2.62 9.42
CA ALA A 123 -3.56 -1.60 9.08
C ALA A 123 -2.77 -1.16 10.34
N SER A 124 -1.46 -0.96 10.20
CA SER A 124 -0.70 -0.25 11.24
C SER A 124 -1.07 1.24 11.26
N VAL A 125 -0.73 1.94 12.33
CA VAL A 125 -0.89 3.41 12.39
C VAL A 125 -0.15 4.09 11.23
N GLY A 126 1.02 3.58 10.84
CA GLY A 126 1.76 4.06 9.68
C GLY A 126 1.00 3.89 8.36
N VAL A 127 0.42 2.70 8.13
CA VAL A 127 -0.38 2.39 6.94
C VAL A 127 -1.64 3.24 6.89
N GLN A 128 -2.38 3.32 8.00
CA GLN A 128 -3.56 4.18 8.15
C GLN A 128 -3.23 5.64 7.78
N THR A 129 -2.14 6.18 8.33
CA THR A 129 -1.75 7.58 8.10
C THR A 129 -1.45 7.86 6.63
N VAL A 130 -0.87 6.88 5.92
CA VAL A 130 -0.68 7.01 4.47
C VAL A 130 -2.03 6.95 3.76
N ALA A 131 -2.87 5.98 4.09
CA ALA A 131 -4.14 5.72 3.42
C ALA A 131 -5.17 6.86 3.56
N GLU A 132 -5.21 7.55 4.71
CA GLU A 132 -6.17 8.63 4.96
C GLU A 132 -5.62 10.03 4.63
N MET A 133 -4.31 10.24 4.79
CA MET A 133 -3.72 11.59 4.74
C MET A 133 -2.62 11.74 3.70
N GLY A 134 -2.17 10.65 3.06
CA GLY A 134 -1.04 10.65 2.14
C GLY A 134 0.30 10.97 2.83
N ASN A 135 0.34 10.93 4.16
CA ASN A 135 1.51 11.29 4.94
C ASN A 135 2.29 10.03 5.35
N SER A 136 3.51 9.88 4.85
CA SER A 136 4.35 8.71 5.08
C SER A 136 5.19 8.76 6.36
N SER A 137 5.12 9.82 7.15
CA SER A 137 6.07 10.04 8.27
C SER A 137 6.05 8.90 9.27
N SER A 138 4.86 8.50 9.74
CA SER A 138 4.68 7.39 10.69
C SER A 138 5.19 6.07 10.11
N LEU A 139 4.81 5.74 8.86
CA LEU A 139 5.27 4.52 8.20
C LEU A 139 6.80 4.49 7.98
N THR A 140 7.41 5.62 7.63
CA THR A 140 8.88 5.70 7.51
C THR A 140 9.58 5.53 8.87
N SER A 141 8.93 5.88 9.97
CA SER A 141 9.44 5.59 11.31
C SER A 141 9.36 4.11 11.66
N ASP A 142 8.27 3.44 11.28
CA ASP A 142 8.12 1.99 11.40
C ASP A 142 9.22 1.26 10.60
N LEU A 143 9.45 1.71 9.36
CA LEU A 143 10.47 1.18 8.46
C LEU A 143 11.90 1.38 8.99
N SER A 144 12.20 2.54 9.57
CA SER A 144 13.49 2.82 10.21
C SER A 144 13.76 1.90 11.41
N THR A 145 12.72 1.64 12.20
CA THR A 145 12.78 0.68 13.32
C THR A 145 13.04 -0.74 12.81
N ALA A 146 12.31 -1.17 11.78
CA ALA A 146 12.49 -2.47 11.15
C ALA A 146 13.86 -2.63 10.47
N GLN A 147 14.42 -1.54 9.92
CA GLN A 147 15.77 -1.52 9.36
C GLN A 147 16.82 -1.71 10.45
N THR A 148 16.66 -1.05 11.60
CA THR A 148 17.52 -1.24 12.78
C THR A 148 17.44 -2.67 13.32
N ALA A 149 16.26 -3.29 13.27
CA ALA A 149 16.05 -4.69 13.63
C ALA A 149 16.56 -5.70 12.57
N GLY A 150 17.03 -5.22 11.41
CA GLY A 150 17.57 -6.03 10.33
C GLY A 150 16.54 -6.77 9.48
N THR A 151 15.23 -6.49 9.63
CA THR A 151 14.18 -7.10 8.81
C THR A 151 13.87 -6.30 7.54
N VAL A 152 14.20 -5.01 7.50
CA VAL A 152 14.19 -4.17 6.29
C VAL A 152 15.62 -3.87 5.86
N LEU A 153 15.91 -3.98 4.56
CA LEU A 153 17.22 -3.63 3.99
C LEU A 153 17.30 -2.16 3.57
N GLN A 154 16.28 -1.70 2.84
CA GLN A 154 16.18 -0.36 2.30
C GLN A 154 14.71 0.04 2.26
N TYR A 155 14.42 1.30 2.52
CA TYR A 155 13.15 1.93 2.20
C TYR A 155 13.37 3.27 1.50
N LEU A 156 12.40 3.69 0.72
CA LEU A 156 12.43 4.92 -0.07
C LEU A 156 11.05 5.56 -0.12
N THR A 157 11.03 6.88 -0.27
CA THR A 157 9.84 7.62 -0.69
C THR A 157 10.04 8.22 -2.08
N GLY A 158 8.95 8.49 -2.78
CA GLY A 158 8.94 9.17 -4.09
C GLY A 158 7.89 10.27 -4.14
N SER A 159 7.74 10.91 -5.31
CA SER A 159 6.94 12.14 -5.43
C SER A 159 5.43 11.93 -5.50
N GLY A 160 4.97 10.73 -5.84
CA GLY A 160 3.56 10.50 -6.19
C GLY A 160 3.19 10.92 -7.62
N ALA A 161 4.17 11.27 -8.45
CA ALA A 161 3.92 11.60 -9.85
C ALA A 161 3.40 10.39 -10.65
N ASP A 162 2.57 10.66 -11.66
CA ASP A 162 1.99 9.65 -12.57
C ASP A 162 3.03 8.76 -13.23
N GLN A 163 4.23 9.28 -13.45
CA GLN A 163 5.38 8.49 -13.85
C GLN A 163 6.58 8.86 -12.97
N GLN A 164 7.13 7.87 -12.30
CA GLN A 164 8.32 8.05 -11.47
C GLN A 164 9.17 6.76 -11.44
N THR A 165 10.42 6.90 -11.05
CA THR A 165 11.34 5.76 -10.90
C THR A 165 12.14 5.90 -9.62
N VAL A 166 12.22 4.81 -8.86
CA VAL A 166 13.04 4.71 -7.64
C VAL A 166 14.01 3.53 -7.75
N ASN A 167 15.16 3.63 -7.07
CA ASN A 167 16.23 2.62 -7.15
C ASN A 167 16.27 1.78 -5.87
N ILE A 168 15.67 0.60 -5.90
CA ILE A 168 15.59 -0.29 -4.74
C ILE A 168 16.67 -1.38 -4.80
N THR A 169 17.24 -1.70 -3.64
CA THR A 169 18.24 -2.75 -3.45
C THR A 169 17.60 -3.93 -2.74
N VAL A 170 17.82 -5.15 -3.23
CA VAL A 170 17.41 -6.40 -2.58
C VAL A 170 18.64 -7.26 -2.31
N GLY A 171 18.53 -8.25 -1.43
CA GLY A 171 19.65 -9.14 -1.09
C GLY A 171 19.20 -10.52 -0.62
N SER A 172 20.17 -11.43 -0.40
CA SER A 172 19.91 -12.83 -0.06
C SER A 172 19.01 -13.07 1.16
N GLY A 173 18.92 -12.11 2.09
CA GLY A 173 18.00 -12.16 3.25
C GLY A 173 16.79 -11.23 3.13
N HIS A 174 16.73 -10.41 2.08
CA HIS A 174 15.74 -9.35 1.88
C HIS A 174 15.27 -9.35 0.42
N VAL A 175 14.62 -10.45 0.05
CA VAL A 175 14.24 -10.75 -1.34
C VAL A 175 12.89 -10.16 -1.73
N TYR A 176 12.10 -9.71 -0.74
CA TYR A 176 10.76 -9.18 -0.92
C TYR A 176 10.78 -7.68 -1.06
N VAL A 177 9.82 -7.15 -1.83
CA VAL A 177 9.53 -5.72 -1.91
C VAL A 177 8.05 -5.52 -1.62
N SER A 178 7.74 -4.51 -0.80
CA SER A 178 6.37 -4.04 -0.55
C SER A 178 6.28 -2.56 -0.88
N PHE A 179 5.12 -2.13 -1.37
CA PHE A 179 4.87 -0.77 -1.86
C PHE A 179 3.44 -0.34 -1.52
N MET A 180 3.27 0.94 -1.23
CA MET A 180 1.95 1.57 -1.11
C MET A 180 1.98 3.05 -1.48
N THR A 181 0.83 3.55 -1.92
CA THR A 181 0.53 4.98 -2.10
C THR A 181 -0.97 5.22 -2.01
N MET A 182 -1.37 6.33 -1.41
CA MET A 182 -2.79 6.72 -1.30
C MET A 182 -3.36 7.10 -2.67
N LEU A 183 -4.63 6.76 -2.89
CA LEU A 183 -5.44 7.29 -3.98
C LEU A 183 -6.11 8.57 -3.47
N ALA A 184 -5.60 9.74 -3.85
CA ALA A 184 -6.03 11.02 -3.27
C ALA A 184 -6.97 11.79 -4.20
N PRO A 185 -8.06 12.40 -3.71
CA PRO A 185 -8.65 12.18 -2.40
C PRO A 185 -9.32 10.81 -2.30
N SER A 186 -9.34 10.24 -1.10
CA SER A 186 -10.18 9.09 -0.74
C SER A 186 -10.35 9.04 0.78
N PRO A 187 -11.28 8.21 1.30
CA PRO A 187 -11.44 7.99 2.74
C PRO A 187 -10.16 7.38 3.33
N ASP A 188 -9.83 6.16 2.92
CA ASP A 188 -8.66 5.40 3.34
C ASP A 188 -8.17 4.45 2.23
N TRP A 189 -8.37 4.82 0.98
CA TRP A 189 -8.04 3.97 -0.16
C TRP A 189 -6.62 4.18 -0.65
N PHE A 190 -5.94 3.08 -0.91
CA PHE A 190 -4.57 3.07 -1.42
C PHE A 190 -4.40 2.07 -2.55
N THR A 191 -3.26 2.10 -3.21
CA THR A 191 -2.86 1.03 -4.14
C THR A 191 -1.46 0.56 -3.82
N GLY A 192 -1.20 -0.73 -4.08
CA GLY A 192 0.13 -1.27 -4.01
C GLY A 192 0.20 -2.79 -4.09
N PHE A 193 1.33 -3.33 -3.65
CA PHE A 193 1.55 -4.77 -3.51
C PHE A 193 2.35 -5.06 -2.23
N GLN A 194 2.15 -6.26 -1.69
CA GLN A 194 2.89 -6.81 -0.57
C GLN A 194 3.76 -7.99 -1.03
N ASP A 195 4.90 -8.18 -0.37
CA ASP A 195 5.74 -9.39 -0.43
C ASP A 195 6.11 -9.87 -1.84
N LEU A 196 6.35 -8.95 -2.79
CA LEU A 196 6.77 -9.33 -4.13
C LEU A 196 8.22 -9.83 -4.10
N SER A 197 8.42 -11.13 -4.29
CA SER A 197 9.78 -11.69 -4.41
C SER A 197 10.40 -11.41 -5.78
N LEU A 198 11.55 -10.74 -5.78
CA LEU A 198 12.42 -10.59 -6.96
C LEU A 198 13.44 -11.74 -7.09
N CYS A 199 13.38 -12.73 -6.19
CA CYS A 199 14.15 -13.97 -6.24
C CYS A 199 13.24 -15.15 -6.60
N ARG A 200 13.50 -15.82 -7.72
CA ARG A 200 12.70 -16.96 -8.21
C ARG A 200 13.59 -18.14 -8.56
N GLY A 201 13.35 -19.28 -7.92
CA GLY A 201 14.09 -20.52 -8.17
C GLY A 201 15.61 -20.39 -7.98
N GLY A 202 16.04 -19.54 -7.02
CA GLY A 202 17.44 -19.24 -6.74
C GLY A 202 18.08 -18.18 -7.66
N ASN A 203 17.31 -17.57 -8.58
CA ASN A 203 17.81 -16.56 -9.51
C ASN A 203 17.09 -15.23 -9.31
N TRP A 204 17.85 -14.14 -9.42
CA TRP A 204 17.30 -12.79 -9.48
C TRP A 204 16.56 -12.59 -10.80
N VAL A 205 15.35 -12.05 -10.73
CA VAL A 205 14.53 -11.74 -11.91
C VAL A 205 15.17 -10.57 -12.67
N ASP A 206 15.36 -10.68 -13.98
CA ASP A 206 15.96 -9.56 -14.73
C ASP A 206 14.96 -8.43 -15.00
N ALA A 207 13.71 -8.78 -15.30
CA ALA A 207 12.63 -7.82 -15.39
C ALA A 207 11.28 -8.45 -15.03
N ILE A 208 10.40 -7.67 -14.40
CA ILE A 208 9.01 -8.04 -14.16
C ILE A 208 8.12 -6.81 -14.18
N THR A 209 6.96 -6.95 -14.80
CA THR A 209 5.90 -5.95 -14.77
C THR A 209 4.68 -6.55 -14.11
N ILE A 210 4.11 -5.84 -13.13
CA ILE A 210 2.85 -6.17 -12.48
C ILE A 210 1.91 -4.98 -12.55
N THR A 211 0.62 -5.24 -12.32
CA THR A 211 -0.38 -4.20 -12.12
C THR A 211 -0.87 -4.24 -10.67
N VAL A 212 -1.21 -3.09 -10.11
CA VAL A 212 -1.71 -2.98 -8.73
C VAL A 212 -3.17 -2.57 -8.69
N GLN A 213 -3.91 -3.11 -7.72
CA GLN A 213 -5.33 -2.89 -7.52
C GLN A 213 -5.59 -1.86 -6.41
N PRO A 214 -6.79 -1.28 -6.33
CA PRO A 214 -7.18 -0.45 -5.20
C PRO A 214 -7.48 -1.32 -3.96
N TRP A 215 -7.11 -0.82 -2.80
CA TRP A 215 -7.25 -1.46 -1.49
C TRP A 215 -7.92 -0.49 -0.51
N ASP A 216 -8.70 -1.04 0.41
CA ASP A 216 -9.33 -0.34 1.53
C ASP A 216 -8.53 -0.66 2.81
N ALA A 217 -8.17 0.36 3.60
CA ALA A 217 -7.34 0.17 4.79
C ALA A 217 -8.14 -0.31 6.02
N GLY A 218 -9.47 -0.20 5.99
CA GLY A 218 -10.36 -0.58 7.08
C GLY A 218 -10.40 0.44 8.23
N THR A 219 -10.03 1.70 7.98
CA THR A 219 -9.90 2.73 9.01
C THR A 219 -10.83 3.93 8.82
N ASP A 220 -11.39 4.12 7.62
CA ASP A 220 -12.48 5.08 7.33
C ASP A 220 -13.69 4.39 6.65
N CYS A 221 -14.89 4.88 6.93
CA CYS A 221 -16.14 4.26 6.47
C CYS A 221 -16.71 4.90 5.18
N GLY A 222 -16.01 5.89 4.60
CA GLY A 222 -16.42 6.59 3.41
C GLY A 222 -16.56 5.68 2.19
N THR A 223 -17.52 5.99 1.31
CA THR A 223 -17.87 5.13 0.16
C THR A 223 -17.62 5.80 -1.20
N THR A 224 -17.17 7.04 -1.20
CA THR A 224 -16.80 7.83 -2.39
C THR A 224 -15.51 8.61 -2.13
N PHE A 225 -14.81 9.03 -3.19
CA PHE A 225 -13.53 9.74 -3.07
C PHE A 225 -13.54 10.98 -2.19
N THR A 226 -14.68 11.67 -2.09
CA THR A 226 -14.82 12.93 -1.34
C THR A 226 -15.77 12.82 -0.14
N SER A 227 -16.04 11.59 0.32
CA SER A 227 -16.78 11.36 1.56
C SER A 227 -16.13 12.09 2.74
N ALA A 228 -16.96 12.60 3.65
CA ALA A 228 -16.46 13.15 4.89
C ALA A 228 -15.85 12.02 5.75
N ASN A 229 -14.79 12.35 6.50
CA ASN A 229 -14.14 11.40 7.39
C ASN A 229 -15.15 10.78 8.37
N CYS A 230 -15.11 9.46 8.50
CA CYS A 230 -15.81 8.72 9.53
C CYS A 230 -14.95 7.59 10.07
N ALA A 231 -14.84 7.49 11.39
CA ALA A 231 -13.97 6.52 12.02
C ALA A 231 -14.43 5.06 11.83
N GLY A 232 -13.46 4.19 11.53
CA GLY A 232 -13.62 2.74 11.41
C GLY A 232 -13.91 2.30 9.99
N GLY A 233 -13.52 1.07 9.62
CA GLY A 233 -13.87 0.52 8.31
C GLY A 233 -15.34 0.10 8.21
N THR A 234 -15.81 -0.09 6.98
CA THR A 234 -17.12 -0.68 6.72
C THR A 234 -17.13 -2.15 7.20
N THR A 235 -17.65 -2.40 8.41
CA THR A 235 -17.82 -3.79 8.88
C THR A 235 -18.95 -4.45 8.10
N ASN A 236 -18.66 -5.61 7.51
CA ASN A 236 -19.69 -6.54 7.05
C ASN A 236 -20.53 -6.97 8.27
N GLY A 237 -21.65 -6.28 8.51
CA GLY A 237 -22.66 -6.72 9.48
C GLY A 237 -23.14 -5.65 10.45
N SER A 238 -23.99 -4.72 10.00
CA SER A 238 -25.27 -4.38 10.63
C SER A 238 -25.93 -3.19 9.93
N SER A 239 -26.86 -3.50 9.02
CA SER A 239 -27.94 -2.60 8.57
C SER A 239 -27.54 -1.18 8.16
N ALA A 240 -26.52 -1.05 7.31
CA ALA A 240 -26.44 -0.02 6.28
C ALA A 240 -25.89 -0.72 5.03
N VAL A 241 -26.59 -0.55 3.92
CA VAL A 241 -26.36 -1.32 2.68
C VAL A 241 -24.94 -1.10 2.19
N PRO A 242 -24.15 -2.15 1.92
CA PRO A 242 -22.81 -2.01 1.38
C PRO A 242 -22.92 -1.51 -0.04
N VAL A 243 -22.24 -0.41 -0.35
CA VAL A 243 -21.64 -0.33 -1.67
C VAL A 243 -20.35 -1.14 -1.52
N TYR A 244 -20.35 -2.33 -2.13
CA TYR A 244 -19.26 -3.34 -2.19
C TYR A 244 -19.11 -4.26 -0.97
N GLU A 245 -19.68 -5.47 -1.04
CA GLU A 245 -19.36 -6.56 -0.10
C GLU A 245 -18.04 -7.22 -0.48
N ILE A 246 -17.16 -7.30 0.52
CA ILE A 246 -15.88 -8.00 0.55
C ILE A 246 -16.17 -9.48 0.87
N THR A 247 -15.84 -10.40 -0.03
CA THR A 247 -15.82 -11.84 0.31
C THR A 247 -14.49 -12.23 0.98
N PRO A 248 -14.51 -13.08 2.02
CA PRO A 248 -13.32 -13.60 2.68
C PRO A 248 -12.46 -14.51 1.79
#